data_AF-A0A1F3IE73-F1
#
_entry.id   AF-A0A1F3IE73-F1
#
_cell.length_a   1.000
_cell.length_b   1.000
_cell.length_c   1.000
_cell.angle_alpha   90.00
_cell.angle_beta   90.00
_cell.angle_gamma   90.00
#
_symmetry.space_group_name_H-M   'P 1'
#
loop_
_entity.id
_entity.type
_entity.pdbx_description
1 polymer ?
#
loop_
_entity_poly.entity_id
_entity_poly.type
_entity_poly.pdbx_seq_one_letter_code
_entity_poly.pdbx_strand_id
1 'polypeptide(L)'
;MSIVKKLKIFISERKEKLFWNNPDKWLAVIILDENLEQVYGKVRNNLAILERIPKPETGYSYLDIVTVEGPIGKQLFRDEEIDVYKAIGIYRRSNILTFTYNAIIPNSKDYFRLLDWFKAYDKKAEFPWSPNDKNMEWRKGYCTADNLEQANRILREFISLDKSRQVKDIEICMNYEE
;
A
#
# COMPACT_ATOMS: atom_id res chain seq x y z
N MET A 1 28.64 -7.40 -5.29
CA MET A 1 27.75 -8.42 -4.68
C MET A 1 27.95 -9.75 -5.44
N SER A 2 28.26 -10.86 -4.74
CA SER A 2 28.57 -12.16 -5.36
C SER A 2 27.38 -12.79 -6.11
N ILE A 3 27.66 -13.50 -7.21
CA ILE A 3 26.69 -14.24 -8.04
C ILE A 3 25.86 -15.22 -7.18
N VAL A 4 26.50 -15.87 -6.21
CA VAL A 4 25.82 -16.82 -5.28
C VAL A 4 24.78 -16.10 -4.42
N LYS A 5 25.08 -14.86 -3.98
CA LYS A 5 24.14 -14.06 -3.19
C LYS A 5 22.93 -13.64 -4.02
N LYS A 6 23.16 -13.23 -5.29
CA LYS A 6 22.08 -12.91 -6.24
C LYS A 6 21.17 -14.12 -6.50
N LEU A 7 21.75 -15.30 -6.70
CA LEU A 7 20.98 -16.52 -6.96
C LEU A 7 20.11 -16.93 -5.75
N LYS A 8 20.65 -16.82 -4.53
CA LYS A 8 19.89 -17.09 -3.31
C LYS A 8 18.68 -16.16 -3.15
N ILE A 9 18.88 -14.86 -3.39
CA ILE A 9 17.80 -13.84 -3.36
C ILE A 9 16.70 -14.19 -4.37
N PHE A 10 17.08 -14.47 -5.61
CA PHE A 10 16.13 -14.82 -6.67
C PHE A 10 15.30 -16.09 -6.33
N ILE A 11 15.94 -17.11 -5.76
CA ILE A 11 15.24 -18.33 -5.34
C ILE A 11 14.27 -18.04 -4.19
N SER A 12 14.66 -17.23 -3.20
CA SER A 12 13.76 -16.86 -2.10
C SER A 12 12.55 -16.06 -2.59
N GLU A 13 12.75 -15.07 -3.47
CA GLU A 13 11.68 -14.27 -4.06
C GLU A 13 10.69 -15.15 -4.83
N ARG A 14 11.19 -16.13 -5.61
CA ARG A 14 10.32 -17.08 -6.32
C ARG A 14 9.52 -17.97 -5.37
N LYS A 15 10.15 -18.52 -4.33
CA LYS A 15 9.45 -19.37 -3.35
C LYS A 15 8.32 -18.60 -2.68
N GLU A 16 8.58 -17.36 -2.32
CA GLU A 16 7.58 -16.51 -1.69
C GLU A 16 6.45 -16.12 -2.64
N LYS A 17 6.77 -15.77 -3.90
CA LYS A 17 5.74 -15.53 -4.92
C LYS A 17 4.82 -16.75 -5.07
N LEU A 18 5.39 -17.96 -5.09
CA LEU A 18 4.61 -19.19 -5.13
C LEU A 18 3.78 -19.42 -3.86
N PHE A 19 4.27 -18.99 -2.70
CA PHE A 19 3.53 -19.04 -1.44
C PHE A 19 2.29 -18.13 -1.50
N TRP A 20 2.40 -16.91 -2.02
CA TRP A 20 1.25 -16.00 -2.12
C TRP A 20 0.34 -16.23 -3.34
N ASN A 21 0.72 -17.13 -4.25
CA ASN A 21 -0.12 -17.55 -5.38
C ASN A 21 -1.23 -18.54 -4.98
N ASN A 22 -1.20 -19.10 -3.78
CA ASN A 22 -2.26 -19.98 -3.25
C ASN A 22 -2.55 -19.61 -1.78
N PRO A 23 -3.12 -18.43 -1.51
CA PRO A 23 -3.51 -18.02 -0.17
C PRO A 23 -4.78 -18.75 0.28
N ASP A 24 -4.98 -18.84 1.60
CA ASP A 24 -6.23 -19.36 2.18
C ASP A 24 -7.37 -18.36 2.00
N LYS A 25 -7.04 -17.06 2.03
CA LYS A 25 -7.94 -15.95 1.73
C LYS A 25 -7.29 -14.99 0.73
N TRP A 26 -7.94 -14.82 -0.41
CA TRP A 26 -7.50 -13.90 -1.47
C TRP A 26 -7.76 -12.43 -1.13
N LEU A 27 -8.72 -12.17 -0.26
CA LEU A 27 -9.07 -10.83 0.22
C LEU A 27 -9.49 -10.95 1.69
N ALA A 28 -8.84 -10.18 2.54
CA ALA A 28 -9.15 -10.07 3.96
C ALA A 28 -8.89 -8.65 4.45
N VAL A 29 -9.59 -8.25 5.52
CA VAL A 29 -9.30 -7.03 6.28
C VAL A 29 -8.27 -7.37 7.34
N ILE A 30 -7.18 -6.61 7.41
CA ILE A 30 -6.15 -6.73 8.44
C ILE A 30 -6.18 -5.45 9.28
N ILE A 31 -6.55 -5.59 10.55
CA ILE A 31 -6.49 -4.51 11.55
C ILE A 31 -5.05 -4.39 12.04
N LEU A 32 -4.48 -3.20 11.96
CA LEU A 32 -3.06 -2.93 12.19
C LEU A 32 -2.77 -2.43 13.61
N ASP A 33 -3.69 -1.70 14.22
CA ASP A 33 -3.50 -1.05 15.52
C ASP A 33 -4.77 -0.98 16.37
N GLU A 34 -4.65 -0.37 17.55
CA GLU A 34 -5.77 -0.17 18.49
C GLU A 34 -6.80 0.86 18.00
N ASN A 35 -6.42 1.73 17.06
CA ASN A 35 -7.32 2.70 16.44
C ASN A 35 -8.18 2.07 15.32
N LEU A 36 -8.07 0.73 15.14
CA LEU A 36 -8.75 -0.03 14.10
C LEU A 36 -8.35 0.42 12.69
N GLU A 37 -7.14 0.95 12.51
CA GLU A 37 -6.63 1.22 11.17
C GLU A 37 -6.52 -0.10 10.40
N GLN A 38 -7.12 -0.12 9.22
CA GLN A 38 -7.30 -1.34 8.45
C GLN A 38 -6.65 -1.24 7.07
N VAL A 39 -6.13 -2.37 6.59
CA VAL A 39 -5.66 -2.53 5.22
C VAL A 39 -6.19 -3.83 4.63
N TYR A 40 -6.19 -3.91 3.30
CA TYR A 40 -6.57 -5.14 2.60
C TYR A 40 -5.35 -5.93 2.19
N GLY A 41 -5.45 -7.25 2.29
CA GLY A 41 -4.36 -8.17 1.96
C GLY A 41 -4.85 -9.59 1.71
N LYS A 42 -3.87 -10.49 1.60
CA LYS A 42 -4.09 -11.94 1.51
C LYS A 42 -3.64 -12.61 2.79
N VAL A 43 -4.31 -13.68 3.17
CA VAL A 43 -3.96 -14.48 4.36
C VAL A 43 -3.60 -15.91 3.94
N ARG A 44 -2.52 -16.43 4.52
CA ARG A 44 -2.12 -17.83 4.40
C ARG A 44 -1.51 -18.31 5.72
N ASN A 45 -2.05 -19.38 6.28
CA ASN A 45 -1.80 -19.85 7.63
C ASN A 45 -2.05 -18.71 8.64
N ASN A 46 -1.05 -18.41 9.47
CA ASN A 46 -1.04 -17.30 10.43
C ASN A 46 -0.31 -16.06 9.90
N LEU A 47 -0.13 -15.93 8.58
CA LEU A 47 0.55 -14.79 7.97
C LEU A 47 -0.40 -14.02 7.04
N ALA A 48 -0.24 -12.71 6.98
CA ALA A 48 -0.88 -11.86 5.99
C ALA A 48 0.15 -10.99 5.26
N ILE A 49 -0.06 -10.77 3.96
CA ILE A 49 0.69 -9.79 3.16
C ILE A 49 -0.18 -8.56 2.91
N LEU A 50 0.37 -7.38 3.20
CA LEU A 50 -0.37 -6.11 3.11
C LEU A 50 -0.35 -5.60 1.65
N GLU A 51 -1.48 -5.69 0.93
CA GLU A 51 -1.54 -5.35 -0.50
C GLU A 51 -2.10 -3.94 -0.79
N ARG A 52 -2.38 -3.16 0.26
CA ARG A 52 -2.67 -1.71 0.20
C ARG A 52 -1.62 -0.96 1.00
N ILE A 53 -1.39 0.31 0.69
CA ILE A 53 -0.41 1.12 1.42
C ILE A 53 -1.03 1.50 2.77
N PRO A 54 -0.48 1.03 3.92
CA PRO A 54 -0.95 1.45 5.23
C PRO A 54 -0.68 2.94 5.47
N LYS A 55 -1.42 3.53 6.41
CA LYS A 55 -1.04 4.83 6.95
C LYS A 55 0.33 4.70 7.66
N PRO A 56 1.29 5.61 7.42
CA PRO A 56 2.61 5.53 8.02
C PRO A 56 2.57 5.39 9.54
N GLU A 57 1.65 6.10 10.18
CA GLU A 57 1.46 6.17 11.63
C GLU A 57 1.18 4.79 12.27
N THR A 58 0.75 3.80 11.47
CA THR A 58 0.57 2.41 11.93
C THR A 58 1.89 1.66 12.14
N GLY A 59 3.01 2.19 11.62
CA GLY A 59 4.32 1.54 11.65
C GLY A 59 4.49 0.40 10.64
N TYR A 60 3.49 0.10 9.81
CA TYR A 60 3.55 -0.92 8.76
C TYR A 60 3.81 -0.31 7.38
N SER A 61 4.35 -1.13 6.47
CA SER A 61 4.64 -0.75 5.08
C SER A 61 3.93 -1.63 4.06
N TYR A 62 3.82 -1.11 2.84
CA TYR A 62 3.28 -1.86 1.72
C TYR A 62 4.10 -3.14 1.46
N LEU A 63 3.41 -4.29 1.35
CA LEU A 63 3.97 -5.64 1.24
C LEU A 63 4.78 -6.12 2.44
N ASP A 64 4.63 -5.49 3.61
CA ASP A 64 5.02 -6.15 4.86
C ASP A 64 4.27 -7.49 4.97
N ILE A 65 4.96 -8.49 5.49
CA ILE A 65 4.35 -9.74 5.94
C ILE A 65 4.21 -9.64 7.45
N VAL A 66 2.99 -9.78 7.92
CA VAL A 66 2.65 -9.72 9.34
C VAL A 66 2.14 -11.06 9.81
N THR A 67 2.41 -11.40 11.06
CA THR A 67 1.71 -12.48 11.73
C THR A 67 0.33 -11.97 12.12
N VAL A 68 -0.69 -12.78 11.92
CA VAL A 68 -2.08 -12.45 12.21
C VAL A 68 -2.75 -13.45 13.13
N GLU A 69 -3.71 -12.96 13.89
CA GLU A 69 -4.67 -13.75 14.67
C GLU A 69 -6.07 -13.57 14.08
N GLY A 70 -6.84 -14.66 14.00
CA GLY A 70 -8.22 -14.64 13.51
C GLY A 70 -8.62 -15.85 12.66
N PRO A 71 -9.77 -15.77 11.97
CA PRO A 71 -10.61 -14.58 11.84
C PRO A 71 -11.25 -14.16 13.16
N ILE A 72 -11.27 -12.86 13.43
CA ILE A 72 -11.88 -12.24 14.63
C ILE A 72 -13.27 -11.64 14.32
N GLY A 73 -13.71 -11.70 13.07
CA GLY A 73 -14.99 -11.18 12.61
C GLY A 73 -15.10 -11.21 11.10
N LYS A 74 -16.15 -10.56 10.60
CA LYS A 74 -16.42 -10.36 9.18
C LYS A 74 -16.82 -8.91 8.92
N GLN A 75 -16.54 -8.44 7.71
CA GLN A 75 -16.91 -7.10 7.27
C GLN A 75 -17.46 -7.15 5.85
N LEU A 76 -18.52 -6.39 5.59
CA LEU A 76 -19.07 -6.24 4.25
C LEU A 76 -18.10 -5.43 3.38
N PHE A 77 -17.72 -5.98 2.24
CA PHE A 77 -16.96 -5.32 1.20
C PHE A 77 -17.66 -5.49 -0.13
N ARG A 78 -18.27 -4.40 -0.62
CA ARG A 78 -19.21 -4.44 -1.75
C ARG A 78 -20.38 -5.37 -1.41
N ASP A 79 -20.53 -6.46 -2.15
CA ASP A 79 -21.63 -7.42 -2.01
C ASP A 79 -21.19 -8.71 -1.29
N GLU A 80 -19.95 -8.77 -0.79
CA GLU A 80 -19.37 -9.96 -0.15
C GLU A 80 -18.93 -9.68 1.29
N GLU A 81 -19.10 -10.67 2.17
CA GLU A 81 -18.48 -10.63 3.50
C GLU A 81 -17.05 -11.18 3.41
N ILE A 82 -16.08 -10.40 3.87
CA ILE A 82 -14.68 -10.80 3.95
C ILE A 82 -14.24 -10.95 5.40
N ASP A 83 -13.33 -11.88 5.63
CA ASP A 83 -12.81 -12.19 6.96
C ASP A 83 -11.92 -11.05 7.48
N VAL A 84 -12.05 -10.76 8.77
CA VAL A 84 -11.26 -9.76 9.49
C VAL A 84 -10.25 -10.45 10.38
N TYR A 85 -9.00 -10.02 10.29
CA TYR A 85 -7.87 -10.51 11.08
C TYR A 85 -7.20 -9.36 11.83
N LYS A 86 -6.52 -9.67 12.93
CA LYS A 86 -5.71 -8.71 13.69
C LYS A 86 -4.22 -8.99 13.47
N ALA A 87 -3.46 -7.97 13.07
CA ALA A 87 -2.00 -8.06 13.05
C ALA A 87 -1.46 -8.10 14.49
N ILE A 88 -0.55 -9.04 14.76
CA ILE A 88 0.09 -9.18 16.07
C ILE A 88 1.59 -8.83 16.05
N GLY A 89 2.18 -8.73 14.86
CA GLY A 89 3.57 -8.33 14.72
C GLY A 89 4.09 -8.49 13.29
N ILE A 90 5.23 -7.89 13.02
CA ILE A 90 5.86 -7.95 11.70
C ILE A 90 6.69 -9.23 11.62
N TYR A 91 6.29 -10.15 10.75
CA TYR A 91 7.07 -11.33 10.42
C TYR A 91 8.24 -10.97 9.51
N ARG A 92 8.01 -10.08 8.54
CA ARG A 92 9.04 -9.57 7.65
C ARG A 92 8.69 -8.20 7.06
N ARG A 93 9.62 -7.27 7.17
CA ARG A 93 9.56 -5.95 6.52
C ARG A 93 9.73 -6.05 5.01
N SER A 94 8.95 -5.26 4.29
CA SER A 94 9.18 -4.89 2.89
C SER A 94 10.34 -3.90 2.81
N ASN A 95 11.07 -3.93 1.69
CA ASN A 95 12.10 -2.94 1.35
C ASN A 95 11.56 -1.82 0.44
N ILE A 96 10.25 -1.77 0.23
CA ILE A 96 9.61 -0.77 -0.64
C ILE A 96 9.39 0.51 0.17
N LEU A 97 10.01 1.60 -0.27
CA LEU A 97 9.83 2.90 0.35
C LEU A 97 8.44 3.46 0.05
N THR A 98 7.85 4.06 1.07
CA THR A 98 6.56 4.76 1.00
C THR A 98 6.78 6.25 1.24
N PHE A 99 6.02 7.07 0.54
CA PHE A 99 6.07 8.53 0.55
C PHE A 99 4.66 9.08 0.77
N THR A 100 4.56 10.18 1.49
CA THR A 100 3.35 10.99 1.59
C THR A 100 3.39 12.12 0.59
N TYR A 101 2.21 12.58 0.18
CA TYR A 101 2.05 13.81 -0.59
C TYR A 101 0.70 14.45 -0.28
N ASN A 102 0.59 15.75 -0.48
CA ASN A 102 -0.71 16.45 -0.48
C ASN A 102 -1.15 16.69 -1.92
N ALA A 103 -2.41 16.38 -2.23
CA ALA A 103 -2.96 16.60 -3.56
C ALA A 103 -4.39 17.13 -3.56
N ILE A 104 -4.75 17.77 -4.67
CA ILE A 104 -6.12 18.07 -5.07
C ILE A 104 -6.40 17.28 -6.35
N ILE A 105 -7.36 16.35 -6.28
CA ILE A 105 -7.77 15.48 -7.39
C ILE A 105 -9.30 15.58 -7.52
N PRO A 106 -9.81 16.58 -8.27
CA PRO A 106 -11.22 16.96 -8.20
C PRO A 106 -12.20 15.87 -8.64
N ASN A 107 -11.85 15.11 -9.68
CA ASN A 107 -12.78 14.21 -10.36
C ASN A 107 -12.37 12.74 -10.19
N SER A 108 -13.36 11.85 -10.24
CA SER A 108 -13.16 10.40 -10.08
C SER A 108 -12.23 9.81 -11.13
N LYS A 109 -12.33 10.30 -12.37
CA LYS A 109 -11.54 9.82 -13.50
C LYS A 109 -10.04 10.02 -13.24
N ASP A 110 -9.67 11.15 -12.65
CA ASP A 110 -8.28 11.46 -12.33
C ASP A 110 -7.77 10.67 -11.14
N TYR A 111 -8.63 10.35 -10.17
CA TYR A 111 -8.30 9.39 -9.12
C TYR A 111 -7.94 8.02 -9.71
N PHE A 112 -8.80 7.44 -10.56
CA PHE A 112 -8.49 6.15 -11.19
C PHE A 112 -7.24 6.22 -12.08
N ARG A 113 -7.06 7.33 -12.81
CA ARG A 113 -5.84 7.57 -13.59
C ARG A 113 -4.60 7.65 -12.73
N LEU A 114 -4.64 8.26 -11.53
CA LEU A 114 -3.51 8.27 -10.62
C LEU A 114 -3.09 6.84 -10.26
N LEU A 115 -4.06 5.99 -9.90
CA LEU A 115 -3.79 4.59 -9.56
C LEU A 115 -3.14 3.85 -10.73
N ASP A 116 -3.66 4.02 -11.94
CA ASP A 116 -3.11 3.39 -13.14
C ASP A 116 -1.75 3.98 -13.55
N TRP A 117 -1.53 5.28 -13.31
CA TRP A 117 -0.27 5.96 -13.56
C TRP A 117 0.85 5.35 -12.74
N PHE A 118 0.62 5.11 -11.45
CA PHE A 118 1.59 4.44 -10.59
C PHE A 118 1.83 2.98 -10.99
N LYS A 119 0.80 2.24 -11.44
CA LYS A 119 0.96 0.87 -11.94
C LYS A 119 1.92 0.79 -13.14
N ALA A 120 1.93 1.79 -14.02
CA ALA A 120 2.84 1.84 -15.17
C ALA A 120 4.32 1.86 -14.75
N TYR A 121 4.62 2.27 -13.50
CA TYR A 121 5.94 2.27 -12.89
C TYR A 121 6.21 1.08 -11.97
N ASP A 122 5.32 0.07 -11.96
CA ASP A 122 5.33 -1.03 -10.99
C ASP A 122 5.29 -0.52 -9.53
N LYS A 123 4.55 0.57 -9.32
CA LYS A 123 4.34 1.22 -8.03
C LYS A 123 2.85 1.27 -7.68
N LYS A 124 2.54 1.66 -6.44
CA LYS A 124 1.17 1.93 -5.97
C LYS A 124 1.04 3.34 -5.44
N ALA A 125 -0.20 3.84 -5.51
CA ALA A 125 -0.65 5.02 -4.81
C ALA A 125 -1.97 4.72 -4.10
N GLU A 126 -2.19 5.42 -3.00
CA GLU A 126 -3.42 5.47 -2.24
C GLU A 126 -3.79 6.95 -2.09
N PHE A 127 -5.05 7.28 -2.36
CA PHE A 127 -5.56 8.62 -2.17
C PHE A 127 -7.00 8.52 -1.66
N PRO A 128 -7.35 9.23 -0.58
CA PRO A 128 -8.70 9.19 -0.03
C PRO A 128 -9.62 9.99 -0.97
N TRP A 129 -10.12 9.37 -2.04
CA TRP A 129 -11.10 9.99 -2.94
C TRP A 129 -12.48 9.39 -2.68
N SER A 130 -13.51 10.23 -2.66
CA SER A 130 -14.90 9.78 -2.49
C SER A 130 -15.83 10.70 -3.26
N PRO A 131 -16.88 10.18 -3.92
CA PRO A 131 -17.83 11.01 -4.66
C PRO A 131 -18.63 11.95 -3.75
N ASN A 132 -18.67 11.66 -2.45
CA ASN A 132 -19.39 12.44 -1.45
C ASN A 132 -18.50 13.48 -0.72
N ASP A 133 -17.19 13.45 -0.97
CA ASP A 133 -16.23 14.29 -0.27
C ASP A 133 -15.90 15.58 -1.04
N LYS A 134 -15.35 16.57 -0.33
CA LYS A 134 -14.83 17.80 -0.92
C LYS A 134 -13.46 17.57 -1.58
N ASN A 135 -13.43 16.93 -2.75
CA ASN A 135 -12.18 16.61 -3.46
C ASN A 135 -11.43 17.83 -4.05
N MET A 136 -11.93 19.04 -3.80
CA MET A 136 -11.27 20.31 -4.12
C MET A 136 -10.33 20.80 -2.99
N GLU A 137 -10.34 20.14 -1.83
CA GLU A 137 -9.46 20.45 -0.69
C GLU A 137 -8.16 19.64 -0.76
N TRP A 138 -7.10 20.14 -0.13
CA TRP A 138 -5.83 19.41 0.00
C TRP A 138 -6.03 18.18 0.87
N ARG A 139 -5.69 17.00 0.33
CA ARG A 139 -5.75 15.74 1.08
C ARG A 139 -4.42 15.01 1.01
N LYS A 140 -4.08 14.35 2.12
CA LYS A 140 -2.89 13.50 2.23
C LYS A 140 -3.14 12.19 1.49
N GLY A 141 -2.25 11.88 0.56
CA GLY A 141 -2.15 10.60 -0.12
C GLY A 141 -0.83 9.91 0.20
N TYR A 142 -0.72 8.66 -0.24
CA TYR A 142 0.45 7.80 -0.03
C TYR A 142 0.85 7.16 -1.34
N CYS A 143 2.14 6.93 -1.54
CA CYS A 143 2.63 6.23 -2.71
C CYS A 143 3.93 5.49 -2.45
N THR A 144 4.22 4.49 -3.27
CA THR A 144 5.51 3.79 -3.24
C THR A 144 6.41 4.33 -4.34
N ALA A 145 7.70 4.42 -4.08
CA ALA A 145 8.71 4.73 -5.09
C ALA A 145 10.07 4.16 -4.66
N ASP A 146 11.04 4.13 -5.58
CA ASP A 146 12.41 3.69 -5.26
C ASP A 146 13.18 4.72 -4.42
N ASN A 147 12.82 6.00 -4.57
CA ASN A 147 13.39 7.13 -3.84
C ASN A 147 12.50 8.38 -4.02
N LEU A 148 12.84 9.44 -3.29
CA LEU A 148 12.09 10.71 -3.30
C LEU A 148 12.07 11.38 -4.68
N GLU A 149 13.16 11.28 -5.45
CA GLU A 149 13.25 11.83 -6.80
C GLU A 149 12.25 11.16 -7.74
N GLN A 150 12.14 9.83 -7.67
CA GLN A 150 11.18 9.07 -8.46
C GLN A 150 9.73 9.41 -8.06
N ALA A 151 9.43 9.51 -6.76
CA ALA A 151 8.10 9.92 -6.29
C ALA A 151 7.72 11.30 -6.85
N ASN A 152 8.65 12.27 -6.74
CA ASN A 152 8.47 13.61 -7.29
C ASN A 152 8.22 13.58 -8.79
N ARG A 153 9.02 12.83 -9.54
CA ARG A 153 8.88 12.72 -11.00
C ARG A 153 7.52 12.17 -11.39
N ILE A 154 7.11 11.03 -10.84
CA ILE A 154 5.83 10.37 -11.19
C ILE A 154 4.65 11.31 -10.90
N LEU A 155 4.63 11.97 -9.74
CA LEU A 155 3.56 12.89 -9.35
C LEU A 155 3.53 14.17 -10.21
N ARG A 156 4.70 14.75 -10.51
CA ARG A 156 4.79 15.95 -11.35
C ARG A 156 4.38 15.68 -12.79
N GLU A 157 4.78 14.53 -13.34
CA GLU A 157 4.31 14.08 -14.65
C GLU A 157 2.79 13.93 -14.67
N PHE A 158 2.21 13.28 -13.64
CA PHE A 158 0.76 13.08 -13.55
C PHE A 158 -0.03 14.40 -13.54
N ILE A 159 0.40 15.41 -12.79
CA ILE A 159 -0.29 16.72 -12.74
C ILE A 159 -0.06 17.55 -14.01
N SER A 160 1.06 17.36 -14.71
CA SER A 160 1.34 18.11 -15.95
C SER A 160 0.33 17.83 -17.07
N LEU A 161 -0.35 16.68 -17.01
CA LEU A 161 -1.36 16.26 -17.97
C LEU A 161 -2.69 17.01 -17.85
N ASP A 162 -2.96 17.65 -16.71
CA ASP A 162 -4.20 18.39 -16.48
C ASP A 162 -4.02 19.45 -15.38
N LYS A 163 -4.26 20.72 -15.74
CA LYS A 163 -4.07 21.88 -14.86
C LYS A 163 -5.00 21.92 -13.64
N SER A 164 -6.07 21.12 -13.63
CA SER A 164 -6.97 21.01 -12.48
C SER A 164 -6.37 20.20 -11.32
N ARG A 165 -5.28 19.46 -11.58
CA ARG A 165 -4.59 18.62 -10.59
C ARG A 165 -3.46 19.39 -9.93
N GLN A 166 -3.30 19.21 -8.63
CA GLN A 166 -2.22 19.84 -7.88
C GLN A 166 -1.61 18.84 -6.91
N VAL A 167 -0.28 18.90 -6.74
CA VAL A 167 0.48 18.09 -5.77
C VAL A 167 1.54 18.96 -5.11
N LYS A 168 1.76 18.77 -3.81
CA LYS A 168 2.84 19.39 -3.01
C LYS A 168 3.23 18.49 -1.83
N ASP A 169 4.20 18.94 -1.04
CA ASP A 169 4.61 18.33 0.24
C ASP A 169 4.94 16.83 0.10
N ILE A 170 5.75 16.48 -0.91
CA ILE A 170 6.16 15.10 -1.18
C ILE A 170 7.32 14.75 -0.24
N GLU A 171 7.09 13.83 0.67
CA GLU A 171 8.00 13.51 1.78
C GLU A 171 8.11 12.00 1.98
N ILE A 172 9.26 11.54 2.48
CA ILE A 172 9.46 10.12 2.81
C ILE A 172 8.78 9.80 4.14
N CYS A 173 8.11 8.65 4.21
CA CYS A 173 7.61 8.12 5.48
C CYS A 173 8.80 7.61 6.30
N MET A 174 9.40 8.46 7.14
CA MET A 174 10.41 7.99 8.09
C MET A 174 9.70 7.30 9.26
N ASN A 175 9.67 5.97 9.25
CA ASN A 175 9.32 5.17 10.43
C ASN A 175 10.28 4.00 10.54
N TYR A 176 11.55 4.32 10.79
CA TYR A 176 12.51 3.36 11.31
C TYR A 176 13.33 4.10 12.37
N GLU A 177 12.84 4.13 13.60
CA GLU A 177 13.78 4.14 14.72
C GLU A 177 14.47 2.77 14.68
N GLU A 178 15.80 2.78 14.47
CA GLU A 178 16.67 1.61 14.63
C GLU A 178 16.69 1.10 16.08
#